data_AF-A0A2E4G1C2-F1
#
_entry.id   AF-A0A2E4G1C2-F1
#
_cell.length_a   1.000
_cell.length_b   1.000
_cell.length_c   1.000
_cell.angle_alpha   90.00
_cell.angle_beta   90.00
_cell.angle_gamma   90.00
#
_symmetry.space_group_name_H-M   'P 1'
#
loop_
_entity.id
_entity.type
_entity.pdbx_description
1 polymer ?
#
loop_
_entity_poly.entity_id
_entity_poly.type
_entity_poly.pdbx_seq_one_letter_code
_entity_poly.pdbx_strand_id
1 'polypeptide(L)'
;MASRRKVKKQIKQWSNAMMEDAYIEIINNPKADEKKLNQHIDNLVESRFNLLAKVSQYPRTNAKEVNAHFKAVKEELAKNIKSFT
;
A
#
# COMPACT_ATOMS: atom_id res chain seq x y z
N MET A 1 -20.98 2.34 1.01
CA MET A 1 -20.16 1.40 1.82
C MET A 1 -18.83 1.11 1.14
N ALA A 2 -17.72 1.16 1.89
CA ALA A 2 -16.44 0.71 1.36
C ALA A 2 -16.50 -0.80 1.19
N SER A 3 -16.50 -1.29 -0.04
CA SER A 3 -16.44 -2.73 -0.29
C SER A 3 -14.98 -3.18 -0.20
N ARG A 4 -14.76 -4.39 0.33
CA ARG A 4 -13.46 -5.08 0.34
C ARG A 4 -12.70 -4.92 -0.99
N ARG A 5 -13.44 -5.05 -2.11
CA ARG A 5 -12.92 -4.88 -3.47
C ARG A 5 -12.35 -3.48 -3.72
N LYS A 6 -13.05 -2.42 -3.29
CA LYS A 6 -12.58 -1.03 -3.44
C LYS A 6 -11.29 -0.79 -2.64
N VAL A 7 -11.22 -1.26 -1.40
CA VAL A 7 -10.02 -1.07 -0.56
C VAL A 7 -8.81 -1.82 -1.15
N LYS A 8 -9.01 -3.07 -1.59
CA LYS A 8 -7.94 -3.81 -2.30
C LYS A 8 -7.48 -3.12 -3.58
N LYS A 9 -8.41 -2.54 -4.35
CA LYS A 9 -8.08 -1.80 -5.57
C LYS A 9 -7.22 -0.56 -5.24
N GLN A 10 -7.59 0.19 -4.19
CA GLN A 10 -6.82 1.35 -3.73
C GLN A 10 -5.39 0.97 -3.32
N ILE A 11 -5.23 -0.09 -2.51
CA ILE A 11 -3.90 -0.58 -2.10
C ILE A 11 -3.04 -0.90 -3.33
N LYS A 12 -3.61 -1.63 -4.30
CA LYS A 12 -2.88 -1.99 -5.54
C LYS A 12 -2.50 -0.78 -6.37
N GLN A 13 -3.43 0.15 -6.59
CA GLN A 13 -3.19 1.36 -7.40
C GLN A 13 -2.06 2.19 -6.81
N TRP A 14 -2.12 2.44 -5.50
CA TRP A 14 -1.07 3.19 -4.83
C TRP A 14 0.29 2.47 -4.88
N SER A 15 0.31 1.16 -4.56
CA SER A 15 1.56 0.42 -4.55
C SER A 15 2.21 0.35 -5.93
N ASN A 16 1.40 0.26 -7.00
CA ASN A 16 1.92 0.24 -8.36
C ASN A 16 2.53 1.60 -8.73
N ALA A 17 1.82 2.70 -8.44
CA ALA A 17 2.32 4.04 -8.74
C ALA A 17 3.68 4.31 -8.08
N MET A 18 3.84 3.93 -6.81
CA MET A 18 5.12 4.13 -6.13
C MET A 18 6.25 3.22 -6.60
N MET A 19 5.94 1.98 -7.01
CA MET A 19 6.95 1.14 -7.66
C MET A 19 7.39 1.75 -8.99
N GLU A 20 6.44 2.25 -9.79
CA GLU A 20 6.72 2.94 -11.05
C GLU A 20 7.60 4.18 -10.82
N ASP A 21 7.26 5.02 -9.84
CA ASP A 21 8.05 6.20 -9.49
C ASP A 21 9.48 5.81 -9.08
N ALA A 22 9.64 4.79 -8.23
CA ALA A 22 10.95 4.29 -7.83
C ALA A 22 11.77 3.76 -9.02
N TYR A 23 11.17 3.03 -9.95
CA TYR A 23 11.85 2.56 -11.16
C TYR A 23 12.22 3.72 -12.10
N ILE A 24 11.36 4.71 -12.25
CA ILE A 24 11.63 5.91 -13.05
C ILE A 24 12.82 6.67 -12.46
N GLU A 25 12.92 6.78 -11.14
CA GLU A 25 14.06 7.41 -10.46
C GLU A 25 15.37 6.67 -10.75
N ILE A 26 15.38 5.33 -10.68
CA ILE A 26 16.56 4.52 -11.06
C ILE A 26 17.00 4.82 -12.50
N ILE A 27 16.05 4.82 -13.44
CA ILE A 27 16.35 5.02 -14.87
C ILE A 27 16.87 6.44 -15.14
N ASN A 28 16.27 7.45 -14.53
CA ASN A 28 16.58 8.85 -14.81
C ASN A 28 17.77 9.38 -14.00
N ASN A 29 18.16 8.70 -12.93
CA ASN A 29 19.25 9.12 -12.06
C ASN A 29 20.32 8.02 -11.95
N PRO A 30 21.30 7.97 -12.88
CA PRO A 30 22.36 6.97 -12.88
C PRO A 30 23.34 7.07 -11.70
N LYS A 31 23.17 8.05 -10.79
CA LYS A 31 23.87 8.15 -9.51
C LYS A 31 23.02 7.69 -8.32
N ALA A 32 21.76 7.32 -8.55
CA ALA A 32 20.88 6.85 -7.51
C ALA A 32 21.43 5.55 -6.90
N ASP A 33 21.28 5.42 -5.60
CA ASP A 33 21.64 4.21 -4.89
C ASP A 33 20.60 3.13 -5.19
N GLU A 34 20.84 2.37 -6.26
CA GLU A 34 19.99 1.28 -6.72
C GLU A 34 19.68 0.29 -5.60
N LYS A 35 20.64 0.01 -4.71
CA LYS A 35 20.45 -0.92 -3.60
C LYS A 35 19.44 -0.38 -2.61
N LYS A 36 19.52 0.91 -2.28
CA LYS A 36 18.56 1.58 -1.38
C LYS A 36 17.17 1.66 -2.02
N LEU A 37 17.08 1.94 -3.31
CA LEU A 37 15.81 1.97 -4.06
C LEU A 37 15.17 0.58 -4.14
N ASN A 38 15.96 -0.47 -4.41
CA ASN A 38 15.48 -1.85 -4.41
C ASN A 38 14.95 -2.26 -3.03
N GLN A 39 15.67 -1.93 -1.94
CA GLN A 39 15.17 -2.15 -0.57
C GLN A 39 13.86 -1.40 -0.31
N HIS A 40 13.70 -0.21 -0.88
CA HIS A 40 12.47 0.57 -0.75
C HIS A 40 11.29 -0.10 -1.47
N ILE A 41 11.52 -0.65 -2.66
CA ILE A 41 10.56 -1.44 -3.43
C ILE A 41 10.18 -2.71 -2.66
N ASP A 42 11.14 -3.42 -2.08
CA ASP A 42 10.90 -4.63 -1.29
C ASP A 42 9.99 -4.33 -0.08
N ASN A 43 10.31 -3.28 0.68
CA ASN A 43 9.48 -2.83 1.81
C ASN A 43 8.05 -2.46 1.38
N LEU A 44 7.90 -1.86 0.19
CA LEU A 44 6.60 -1.49 -0.35
C LEU A 44 5.79 -2.71 -0.78
N VAL A 45 6.44 -3.73 -1.36
CA VAL A 45 5.84 -5.02 -1.70
C VAL A 45 5.36 -5.74 -0.43
N GLU A 46 6.18 -5.79 0.62
CA GLU A 46 5.79 -6.38 1.91
C GLU A 46 4.58 -5.64 2.52
N SER A 47 4.64 -4.31 2.56
CA SER A 47 3.55 -3.46 3.04
C SER A 47 2.23 -3.71 2.29
N ARG A 48 2.31 -3.84 0.95
CA ARG A 48 1.16 -4.20 0.11
C ARG A 48 0.57 -5.55 0.53
N PHE A 49 1.38 -6.58 0.72
CA PHE A 49 0.88 -7.89 1.14
C PHE A 49 0.24 -7.85 2.52
N ASN A 50 0.86 -7.16 3.48
CA ASN A 50 0.33 -6.99 4.83
C ASN A 50 -1.03 -6.28 4.81
N LEU A 51 -1.18 -5.19 4.07
CA LEU A 51 -2.45 -4.48 3.93
C LEU A 51 -3.51 -5.36 3.25
N LEU A 52 -3.16 -6.10 2.20
CA LEU A 52 -4.10 -7.01 1.52
C LEU A 52 -4.56 -8.16 2.41
N ALA A 53 -3.67 -8.67 3.27
CA ALA A 53 -3.99 -9.67 4.29
C ALA A 53 -4.97 -9.09 5.32
N LYS A 54 -4.67 -7.90 5.88
CA LYS A 54 -5.56 -7.18 6.81
C LYS A 54 -6.94 -6.93 6.23
N VAL A 55 -7.05 -6.46 4.98
CA VAL A 55 -8.36 -6.29 4.30
C VAL A 55 -9.10 -7.63 4.15
N SER A 56 -8.38 -8.73 4.02
CA SER A 56 -8.98 -10.06 3.87
C SER A 56 -9.44 -10.68 5.18
N GLN A 57 -8.84 -10.29 6.30
CA GLN A 57 -9.14 -10.74 7.66
C GLN A 57 -10.15 -9.82 8.39
N TYR A 58 -11.04 -9.17 7.64
CA TYR A 58 -12.04 -8.28 8.23
C TYR A 58 -13.04 -9.06 9.13
N PRO A 59 -13.54 -8.44 10.20
CA PRO A 59 -14.50 -9.10 11.09
C PRO A 59 -15.79 -9.43 10.33
N ARG A 60 -16.29 -10.67 10.47
CA ARG A 60 -17.56 -11.12 9.85
C ARG A 60 -18.76 -10.88 10.76
N THR A 61 -18.77 -9.72 11.41
CA THR A 61 -19.74 -9.32 12.42
C THR A 61 -20.69 -8.27 11.81
N ASN A 62 -20.98 -7.19 12.54
CA ASN A 62 -21.86 -6.13 12.11
C ASN A 62 -21.17 -5.16 11.12
N ALA A 63 -22.00 -4.43 10.36
CA ALA A 63 -21.51 -3.48 9.35
C ALA A 63 -20.67 -2.32 9.94
N LYS A 64 -20.90 -1.95 11.21
CA LYS A 64 -20.15 -0.88 11.89
C LYS A 64 -18.69 -1.27 12.09
N GLU A 65 -18.46 -2.49 12.59
CA GLU A 65 -17.12 -3.05 12.79
C GLU A 65 -16.39 -3.27 11.47
N VAL A 66 -17.08 -3.78 10.44
CA VAL A 66 -16.52 -3.93 9.08
C VAL A 66 -16.05 -2.58 8.53
N ASN A 67 -16.88 -1.53 8.66
CA ASN A 67 -16.53 -0.19 8.18
C ASN A 67 -15.38 0.42 8.98
N ALA A 68 -15.35 0.24 10.31
CA ALA A 68 -14.24 0.68 11.16
C ALA A 68 -12.93 -0.01 10.77
N HIS A 69 -12.96 -1.32 10.53
CA HIS A 69 -11.82 -2.10 10.06
C HIS A 69 -11.26 -1.56 8.74
N PHE A 70 -12.14 -1.36 7.73
CA PHE A 70 -11.71 -0.81 6.45
C PHE A 70 -11.22 0.64 6.55
N LYS A 71 -11.75 1.43 7.48
CA LYS A 71 -11.25 2.79 7.75
C LYS A 71 -9.82 2.74 8.31
N ALA A 72 -9.57 1.88 9.30
CA ALA A 72 -8.23 1.73 9.87
C ALA A 72 -7.19 1.30 8.82
N VAL A 73 -7.55 0.35 7.94
CA VAL A 73 -6.65 -0.06 6.85
C VAL A 73 -6.37 1.08 5.87
N LYS A 74 -7.35 1.95 5.60
CA LYS A 74 -7.13 3.14 4.74
C LYS A 74 -6.23 4.17 5.40
N GLU A 75 -6.37 4.37 6.71
CA GLU A 75 -5.49 5.26 7.47
C GLU A 75 -4.07 4.73 7.51
N GLU A 76 -3.88 3.42 7.64
CA GLU A 76 -2.56 2.78 7.54
C GLU A 76 -1.98 2.93 6.14
N LEU A 77 -2.78 2.69 5.09
CA LEU A 77 -2.37 2.95 3.71
C LEU A 77 -1.92 4.40 3.56
N ALA A 78 -2.72 5.38 4.01
CA ALA A 78 -2.41 6.81 3.95
C ALA A 78 -1.11 7.18 4.68
N LYS A 79 -0.83 6.56 5.84
CA LYS A 79 0.43 6.73 6.56
C LYS A 79 1.61 6.21 5.75
N ASN A 80 1.45 5.04 5.14
CA ASN A 80 2.48 4.48 4.27
C ASN A 80 2.72 5.43 3.09
N ILE A 81 1.68 5.92 2.41
CA ILE A 81 1.84 6.91 1.32
C ILE A 81 2.77 8.06 1.75
N LYS A 82 2.49 8.65 2.92
CA LYS A 82 3.26 9.78 3.45
C LYS A 82 4.69 9.46 3.85
N SER A 83 5.03 8.21 4.16
CA SER A 83 6.41 7.83 4.46
C SER A 83 7.25 7.61 3.20
N PHE A 84 6.60 7.40 2.06
CA PHE A 84 7.23 7.11 0.77
C PHE A 84 7.29 8.36 -0.14
N THR A 85 6.50 9.41 0.13
CA THR A 85 6.55 10.73 -0.53
C THR A 85 7.26 11.76 0.34
#